data_AF-A0A0N5D7W7-F1
#
_entry.id   AF-A0A0N5D7W7-F1
#
_cell.length_a   1.000
_cell.length_b   1.000
_cell.length_c   1.000
_cell.angle_alpha   90.00
_cell.angle_beta   90.00
_cell.angle_gamma   90.00
#
_symmetry.space_group_name_H-M   'P 1'
#
loop_
_entity.id
_entity.type
_entity.pdbx_description
1 polymer ?
#
loop_
_entity_poly.entity_id
_entity_poly.type
_entity_poly.pdbx_seq_one_letter_code
_entity_poly.pdbx_strand_id
1 'polypeptide(L)'
;MNNNFHENREMAVTFGLENVPEEDMKVNKKFRMHVFKFQRFMATIVDILPQADRTDELVQIIRLVGRQHCHIKSMSFTADKWLLFKNSLISVLCDANSQRKVYESWSRLLSFVIYEMKDAYLKYVCVLSVFIKLCKI
;
A
#
# COMPACT_ATOMS: atom_id res chain seq x y z
N MET A 1 -13.43 -14.68 -13.96
CA MET A 1 -12.51 -13.73 -13.29
C MET A 1 -11.25 -14.49 -12.96
N ASN A 2 -10.20 -14.35 -13.76
CA ASN A 2 -8.88 -14.91 -13.45
C ASN A 2 -8.20 -13.92 -12.50
N ASN A 3 -8.14 -14.27 -11.21
CA ASN A 3 -7.33 -13.54 -10.24
C ASN A 3 -5.88 -14.00 -10.39
N ASN A 4 -5.17 -13.40 -11.34
CA ASN A 4 -3.77 -13.71 -11.60
C ASN A 4 -2.87 -13.11 -10.50
N PHE A 5 -2.67 -13.83 -9.39
CA PHE A 5 -1.59 -13.51 -8.45
C PHE A 5 -0.21 -13.60 -9.15
N HIS A 6 -0.13 -14.32 -10.28
CA HIS A 6 1.03 -14.46 -11.15
C HIS A 6 1.31 -13.27 -12.08
N GLU A 7 0.42 -12.28 -12.19
CA GLU A 7 0.66 -11.11 -13.07
C GLU A 7 1.80 -10.22 -12.57
N ASN A 8 2.33 -10.46 -11.38
CA ASN A 8 3.47 -9.70 -10.85
C ASN A 8 4.47 -10.57 -10.11
N ARG A 9 5.18 -11.45 -10.83
CA ARG A 9 6.25 -12.32 -10.31
C ARG A 9 7.26 -11.54 -9.45
N GLU A 10 7.57 -10.31 -9.83
CA GLU A 10 8.46 -9.41 -9.06
C GLU A 10 7.93 -9.10 -7.66
N MET A 11 6.61 -8.92 -7.54
CA MET A 11 5.94 -8.68 -6.26
C MET A 11 5.94 -9.94 -5.39
N ALA A 12 5.68 -11.11 -5.97
CA ALA A 12 5.77 -12.39 -5.27
C ALA A 12 7.19 -12.61 -4.70
N VAL A 13 8.23 -12.33 -5.50
CA VAL A 13 9.64 -12.38 -5.05
C VAL A 13 9.91 -11.38 -3.93
N THR A 14 9.41 -10.14 -4.03
CA THR A 14 9.58 -9.12 -2.99
C THR A 14 9.00 -9.56 -1.64
N PHE A 15 7.90 -10.31 -1.65
CA PHE A 15 7.29 -10.88 -0.44
C PHE A 15 7.86 -12.26 -0.05
N GLY A 16 8.73 -12.85 -0.86
CA GLY A 16 9.26 -14.21 -0.67
C GLY A 16 8.17 -15.27 -0.75
N LEU A 17 7.28 -15.14 -1.74
CA LEU A 17 6.09 -15.95 -1.99
C LEU A 17 6.09 -16.59 -3.39
N GLU A 18 7.15 -16.44 -4.17
CA GLU A 18 7.26 -16.88 -5.57
C GLU A 18 7.11 -18.38 -5.80
N ASN A 19 7.35 -19.19 -4.76
CA ASN A 19 7.23 -20.66 -4.79
C ASN A 19 6.07 -21.19 -3.94
N VAL A 20 5.18 -20.30 -3.46
CA VAL A 20 4.02 -20.70 -2.64
C VAL A 20 2.83 -20.91 -3.57
N PRO A 21 2.24 -22.12 -3.61
CA PRO A 21 1.02 -22.37 -4.37
C PRO A 21 -0.14 -21.47 -3.89
N GLU A 22 -1.04 -21.10 -4.81
CA GLU A 22 -2.12 -20.16 -4.51
C GLU A 22 -3.06 -20.70 -3.41
N GLU A 23 -3.35 -21.99 -3.46
CA GLU A 23 -4.14 -22.73 -2.48
C GLU A 23 -3.55 -22.66 -1.06
N ASP A 24 -2.22 -22.56 -0.96
CA ASP A 24 -1.48 -22.53 0.31
C ASP A 24 -1.22 -21.10 0.83
N MET A 25 -1.50 -20.07 0.03
CA MET A 25 -1.28 -18.67 0.43
C MET A 25 -1.97 -18.34 1.75
N LYS A 26 -3.20 -18.84 1.95
CA LYS A 26 -4.01 -18.56 3.15
C LYS A 26 -3.41 -19.11 4.44
N VAL A 27 -2.60 -20.17 4.36
CA VAL A 27 -1.91 -20.76 5.53
C VAL A 27 -0.47 -20.27 5.66
N ASN A 28 0.09 -19.65 4.62
CA ASN A 28 1.45 -19.11 4.64
C ASN A 28 1.62 -17.98 5.68
N LYS A 29 2.56 -18.16 6.61
CA LYS A 29 2.82 -17.22 7.71
C LYS A 29 3.20 -15.82 7.24
N LYS A 30 4.04 -15.68 6.20
CA LYS A 30 4.49 -14.37 5.70
C LYS A 30 3.32 -13.62 5.07
N PHE A 31 2.54 -14.31 4.23
CA PHE A 31 1.34 -13.75 3.61
C PHE A 31 0.33 -13.29 4.67
N ARG A 32 -0.04 -14.17 5.61
CA ARG A 32 -0.97 -13.84 6.70
C ARG A 32 -0.51 -12.66 7.54
N MET A 33 0.79 -12.59 7.86
CA MET A 33 1.34 -11.47 8.60
C MET A 33 1.22 -10.16 7.82
N HIS A 34 1.47 -10.18 6.51
CA HIS A 34 1.35 -8.98 5.68
C HIS A 34 -0.11 -8.53 5.53
N VAL A 35 -1.02 -9.47 5.29
CA VAL A 35 -2.47 -9.22 5.25
C VAL A 35 -2.95 -8.63 6.58
N PHE A 36 -2.52 -9.18 7.72
CA PHE A 36 -2.90 -8.67 9.03
C PHE A 36 -2.42 -7.23 9.26
N LYS A 37 -1.17 -6.92 8.89
CA LYS A 37 -0.65 -5.54 8.97
C LYS A 37 -1.45 -4.59 8.08
N PHE A 38 -1.77 -5.02 6.86
CA PHE A 38 -2.58 -4.24 5.93
C PHE A 38 -4.00 -3.99 6.45
N GLN A 39 -4.66 -5.03 6.96
CA GLN A 39 -5.99 -4.92 7.56
C GLN A 39 -6.00 -3.93 8.73
N ARG A 40 -5.02 -4.02 9.63
CA ARG A 40 -4.89 -3.06 10.75
C ARG A 40 -4.71 -1.64 10.26
N PHE A 41 -3.86 -1.43 9.25
CA PHE A 41 -3.64 -0.10 8.66
C PHE A 41 -4.93 0.49 8.09
N MET A 42 -5.67 -0.28 7.28
CA MET A 42 -6.95 0.18 6.71
C MET A 42 -8.01 0.42 7.78
N ALA A 43 -8.09 -0.44 8.80
CA ALA A 43 -9.02 -0.25 9.92
C ALA A 43 -8.72 1.07 10.66
N THR A 44 -7.45 1.37 10.94
CA THR A 44 -7.05 2.64 11.56
C THR A 44 -7.40 3.84 10.68
N ILE A 45 -7.21 3.77 9.36
CA ILE A 45 -7.61 4.86 8.46
C ILE A 45 -9.12 5.12 8.56
N VAL A 46 -9.94 4.08 8.46
CA VAL A 46 -11.40 4.20 8.45
C VAL A 46 -11.93 4.67 9.81
N ASP A 47 -11.29 4.27 10.92
CA ASP A 47 -11.64 4.70 12.28
C ASP A 47 -11.38 6.20 12.52
N ILE A 48 -10.25 6.72 12.00
CA ILE A 48 -9.87 8.13 12.18
C ILE A 48 -10.58 9.04 11.18
N LEU A 49 -10.88 8.56 9.98
CA LEU A 49 -11.48 9.36 8.90
C LEU A 49 -12.68 10.25 9.29
N PRO A 50 -13.65 9.81 10.13
CA PRO A 50 -14.77 10.67 10.54
C PRO A 50 -14.40 11.72 11.61
N GLN A 51 -13.21 11.66 12.22
CA GLN A 51 -12.77 12.51 13.32
C GLN A 51 -12.00 13.72 12.74
N ALA A 52 -12.73 14.81 12.44
CA ALA A 52 -12.19 15.97 11.73
C ALA A 52 -10.97 16.62 12.41
N ASP A 53 -10.92 16.59 13.74
CA ASP A 53 -9.84 17.08 14.59
C ASP A 53 -8.55 16.22 14.53
N ARG A 54 -8.63 15.03 13.95
CA ARG A 54 -7.50 14.07 13.86
C ARG A 54 -6.97 13.90 12.44
N THR A 55 -7.29 14.83 11.53
CA THR A 55 -6.82 14.80 10.14
C THR A 55 -5.29 14.76 10.04
N ASP A 56 -4.59 15.54 10.86
CA ASP A 56 -3.11 15.54 10.86
C ASP A 56 -2.54 14.20 11.33
N GLU A 57 -3.17 13.58 12.34
CA GLU A 57 -2.79 12.25 12.82
C GLU A 57 -2.94 11.20 11.72
N LEU A 58 -4.07 11.22 11.00
CA LEU A 58 -4.32 10.34 9.85
C LEU A 58 -3.21 10.47 8.80
N VAL A 59 -2.85 11.69 8.41
CA VAL A 59 -1.76 11.95 7.46
C VAL A 59 -0.44 11.39 8.00
N GLN A 60 -0.12 11.60 9.28
CA GLN A 60 1.12 11.08 9.86
C GLN A 60 1.20 9.56 9.86
N ILE A 61 0.09 8.87 10.15
CA ILE A 61 0.01 7.40 10.09
C ILE A 61 0.25 6.90 8.67
N ILE A 62 -0.40 7.51 7.67
CA ILE A 62 -0.22 7.14 6.26
C ILE A 62 1.23 7.36 5.81
N ARG A 63 1.80 8.54 6.14
CA ARG A 63 3.18 8.88 5.80
C ARG A 63 4.19 7.99 6.51
N LEU A 64 3.92 7.53 7.74
CA LEU A 64 4.78 6.59 8.45
C LEU A 64 4.90 5.27 7.68
N VAL A 65 3.78 4.73 7.18
CA VAL A 65 3.80 3.53 6.34
C VAL A 65 4.56 3.80 5.04
N GLY A 66 4.36 4.96 4.40
CA GLY A 66 5.14 5.38 3.23
C GLY A 66 6.66 5.34 3.46
N ARG A 67 7.13 5.90 4.59
CA ARG A 67 8.56 5.86 4.99
C ARG A 67 9.06 4.45 5.27
N GLN A 68 8.24 3.58 5.86
CA GLN A 68 8.64 2.19 6.11
C GLN A 68 8.96 1.44 4.81
N HIS A 69 8.25 1.74 3.72
CA HIS A 69 8.51 1.15 2.42
C HIS A 69 9.88 1.54 1.82
N CYS A 70 10.52 2.61 2.29
CA CYS A 70 11.90 2.97 1.88
C CYS A 70 12.95 1.93 2.33
N HIS A 71 12.65 1.13 3.36
CA HIS A 71 13.59 0.12 3.88
C HIS A 71 13.55 -1.18 3.07
N ILE A 72 12.63 -1.31 2.12
CA ILE A 72 12.47 -2.49 1.28
C ILE A 72 13.22 -2.22 -0.04
N LYS A 73 14.43 -2.76 -0.16
CA LYS A 73 15.35 -2.48 -1.30
C LYS A 73 14.75 -2.76 -2.68
N SER A 74 13.85 -3.73 -2.79
CA SER A 74 13.18 -4.09 -4.05
C SER A 74 11.88 -3.32 -4.30
N MET A 75 11.43 -2.51 -3.35
CA MET A 75 10.19 -1.74 -3.49
C MET A 75 10.46 -0.42 -4.20
N SER A 76 9.63 -0.09 -5.17
CA SER A 76 9.60 1.21 -5.83
C SER A 76 8.19 1.77 -5.84
N PHE A 77 8.06 3.10 -5.83
CA PHE A 77 6.77 3.79 -5.92
C PHE A 77 6.36 4.04 -7.38
N THR A 78 6.42 2.99 -8.21
CA THR A 78 6.01 3.08 -9.63
C THR A 78 4.50 3.15 -9.75
N ALA A 79 4.01 3.98 -10.67
CA ALA A 79 2.58 4.18 -10.86
C ALA A 79 1.85 2.84 -11.11
N ASP A 80 2.44 1.95 -11.91
CA ASP A 80 1.82 0.69 -12.31
C ASP A 80 1.55 -0.25 -11.12
N LYS A 81 2.53 -0.43 -10.21
CA LYS A 81 2.37 -1.31 -9.03
C LYS A 81 1.28 -0.80 -8.09
N TRP A 82 1.24 0.51 -7.84
CA TRP A 82 0.26 1.11 -6.93
C TRP A 82 -1.13 1.24 -7.57
N LEU A 83 -1.20 1.36 -8.90
CA LEU A 83 -2.46 1.31 -9.64
C LEU A 83 -3.05 -0.11 -9.63
N LEU A 84 -2.22 -1.15 -9.83
CA LEU A 84 -2.65 -2.55 -9.67
C LEU A 84 -3.20 -2.81 -8.27
N PHE A 85 -2.49 -2.34 -7.23
CA PHE A 85 -2.97 -2.42 -5.86
C PHE A 85 -4.32 -1.72 -5.66
N LYS A 86 -4.46 -0.47 -6.13
CA LYS A 86 -5.71 0.29 -6.03
C LYS A 86 -6.87 -0.43 -6.71
N ASN A 87 -6.66 -0.90 -7.94
CA ASN A 87 -7.70 -1.56 -8.73
C ASN A 87 -8.12 -2.89 -8.11
N SER A 88 -7.16 -3.66 -7.59
CA SER A 88 -7.42 -4.93 -6.88
C SER A 88 -8.21 -4.70 -5.60
N LEU A 89 -7.95 -3.61 -4.88
CA LEU A 89 -8.68 -3.30 -3.66
C LEU A 89 -10.09 -2.76 -3.97
N ILE A 90 -10.22 -1.92 -5.00
CA ILE A 90 -11.51 -1.44 -5.50
C ILE A 90 -12.41 -2.61 -5.91
N SER A 91 -11.89 -3.62 -6.62
CA SER A 91 -12.69 -4.76 -7.06
C SER A 91 -13.16 -5.66 -5.91
N VAL A 92 -12.45 -5.63 -4.77
CA VAL A 92 -12.86 -6.32 -3.54
C VAL A 92 -13.89 -5.51 -2.75
N LEU A 93 -13.73 -4.18 -2.71
CA LEU A 93 -14.58 -3.29 -1.92
C LEU A 93 -15.88 -2.90 -2.64
N CYS A 94 -15.88 -2.91 -3.96
CA CYS A 94 -17.01 -2.53 -4.81
C CYS A 94 -17.33 -3.68 -5.77
N ASP A 95 -18.56 -4.16 -5.70
CA ASP A 95 -19.11 -5.12 -6.67
C ASP A 95 -19.77 -4.39 -7.85
N ALA A 96 -20.30 -5.17 -8.81
CA ALA A 96 -20.99 -4.62 -9.99
C ALA A 96 -22.27 -3.83 -9.65
N ASN A 97 -22.83 -4.02 -8.45
CA ASN A 97 -24.06 -3.38 -7.99
C ASN A 97 -23.79 -2.17 -7.09
N SER A 98 -22.52 -1.89 -6.79
CA SER A 98 -22.14 -0.82 -5.89
C SER A 98 -22.56 0.53 -6.49
N GLN A 99 -23.20 1.36 -5.65
CA GLN A 99 -23.59 2.70 -6.07
C GLN A 99 -22.36 3.49 -6.52
N ARG A 100 -22.49 4.24 -7.62
CA ARG A 100 -21.42 5.08 -8.17
C ARG A 100 -20.72 5.94 -7.11
N LYS A 101 -21.48 6.48 -6.15
CA LYS A 101 -20.95 7.28 -5.04
C LYS A 101 -20.02 6.47 -4.12
N VAL A 102 -20.36 5.21 -3.82
CA VAL A 102 -19.53 4.32 -2.98
C VAL A 102 -18.19 4.06 -3.66
N TYR A 103 -18.21 3.76 -4.96
CA TYR A 103 -17.02 3.59 -5.77
C TYR A 103 -16.15 4.86 -5.78
N GLU A 104 -16.76 6.02 -6.05
CA GLU A 104 -16.04 7.29 -6.10
C GLU A 104 -15.41 7.65 -4.74
N SER A 105 -16.12 7.41 -3.64
CA SER A 105 -15.60 7.61 -2.28
C SER A 105 -14.40 6.71 -1.96
N TRP A 106 -14.49 5.41 -2.23
CA TRP A 106 -13.36 4.49 -2.03
C TRP A 106 -12.19 4.81 -2.94
N SER A 107 -12.46 5.10 -4.22
CA SER A 107 -11.42 5.48 -5.19
C SER A 107 -10.68 6.74 -4.75
N ARG A 108 -11.40 7.74 -4.22
CA ARG A 108 -10.82 8.98 -3.70
C ARG A 108 -9.97 8.72 -2.45
N LEU A 109 -10.47 7.94 -1.50
CA LEU A 109 -9.73 7.59 -0.29
C LEU A 109 -8.43 6.84 -0.62
N LEU A 110 -8.50 5.83 -1.48
CA LEU A 110 -7.32 5.07 -1.87
C LEU A 110 -6.31 5.91 -2.65
N SER A 111 -6.76 6.82 -3.53
CA SER A 111 -5.87 7.78 -4.18
C SER A 111 -5.16 8.67 -3.16
N PHE A 112 -5.87 9.16 -2.13
CA PHE A 112 -5.30 9.99 -1.08
C PHE A 112 -4.24 9.22 -0.27
N VAL A 113 -4.54 7.98 0.14
CA VAL A 113 -3.59 7.11 0.85
C VAL A 113 -2.32 6.89 0.03
N ILE A 114 -2.46 6.51 -1.24
CA ILE A 114 -1.31 6.28 -2.13
C ILE A 114 -0.50 7.55 -2.33
N TYR A 115 -1.16 8.71 -2.50
CA TYR A 115 -0.51 10.00 -2.65
C TYR A 115 0.37 10.34 -1.44
N GLU A 116 -0.19 10.28 -0.22
CA GLU A 116 0.54 10.60 1.00
C GLU A 116 1.67 9.61 1.28
N MET A 117 1.47 8.32 1.00
CA MET A 117 2.55 7.33 1.11
C MET A 117 3.69 7.61 0.11
N LYS A 118 3.35 7.93 -1.14
CA LYS A 118 4.32 8.24 -2.20
C LYS A 118 5.11 9.50 -1.87
N ASP A 119 4.43 10.56 -1.45
CA ASP A 119 5.07 11.83 -1.08
C ASP A 119 6.07 11.61 0.07
N ALA A 120 5.67 10.89 1.12
CA ALA A 120 6.56 10.56 2.23
C ALA A 120 7.75 9.68 1.81
N TYR A 121 7.50 8.68 0.97
CA TYR A 121 8.55 7.81 0.43
C TYR A 121 9.60 8.62 -0.34
N LEU A 122 9.16 9.47 -1.29
CA LEU A 122 10.05 10.24 -2.14
C LEU A 122 10.84 11.29 -1.36
N LYS A 123 10.21 11.96 -0.39
CA LYS A 123 10.90 12.90 0.51
C LYS A 123 12.00 12.19 1.30
N TYR A 124 11.73 11.01 1.84
CA TYR A 124 12.72 10.26 2.62
C TYR A 124 13.89 9.76 1.77
N VAL A 125 13.62 9.21 0.57
CA VAL A 125 14.66 8.80 -0.39
C VAL A 125 15.51 10.00 -0.83
N CYS A 126 14.89 11.15 -1.11
CA CYS A 126 15.60 12.38 -1.49
C CYS A 126 16.54 12.84 -0.38
N VAL A 127 16.05 12.90 0.87
CA VAL A 127 16.85 13.28 2.04
C VAL A 127 18.04 12.34 2.24
N LEU A 128 17.83 11.02 2.21
CA LEU A 128 18.93 10.04 2.30
C LEU A 128 19.99 10.25 1.21
N SER A 129 19.57 10.56 -0.02
CA SER A 129 20.48 10.79 -1.13
C SER A 129 21.36 12.03 -0.95
N VAL A 130 20.82 13.09 -0.33
CA VAL A 130 21.54 14.33 -0.01
C VAL A 130 22.49 14.10 1.16
N PHE A 131 22.06 13.44 2.23
CA PHE A 131 22.93 13.12 3.37
C PHE A 131 24.12 12.23 2.97
N ILE A 132 23.90 11.21 2.13
CA ILE A 132 25.00 10.36 1.63
C ILE A 132 26.00 11.17 0.79
N LYS A 133 25.54 12.16 0.02
CA LYS A 133 26.44 13.06 -0.73
C LYS A 133 27.24 13.98 0.18
N LEU A 134 26.64 14.47 1.27
CA LEU A 134 27.29 15.37 2.22
C LEU A 134 28.28 14.65 3.15
N CYS A 135 28.02 13.39 3.51
CA CYS A 135 28.91 12.59 4.36
C CYS A 135 30.04 11.86 3.61
N LYS A 136 30.15 12.04 2.28
CA LYS A 136 31.24 11.50 1.44
C LYS A 136 32.31 12.57 1.09
N ILE A 137 32.34 13.67 1.83
CA ILE A 137 33.39 14.70 1.83
C ILE A 137 34.10 14.60 3.18
#